data_AF-A0A9N9I4W1-F1
#
_entry.id   AF-A0A9N9I4W1-F1
#
_cell.length_a   1.000
_cell.length_b   1.000
_cell.length_c   1.000
_cell.angle_alpha   90.00
_cell.angle_beta   90.00
_cell.angle_gamma   90.00
#
_symmetry.space_group_name_H-M   'P 1'
#
loop_
_entity.id
_entity.type
_entity.pdbx_description
1 polymer ?
#
loop_
_entity_poly.entity_id
_entity_poly.type
_entity_poly.pdbx_seq_one_letter_code
_entity_poly.pdbx_strand_id
1 'polypeptide(L)'
;MEQISNLSKPKYLSTLKLFFKNLSNEFSSQVLRDSLVRLADPTPFDHYSRKSMAILELHLRMWQIVLERICFLLMRLSRELRENVYYSLAVFAEIHRKTTRVVQERVDNNYRYEFNQFNPQ
;
A
#
# COMPACT_ATOMS: atom_id res chain seq x y z
N MET A 1 -11.45 -4.38 14.07
CA MET A 1 -10.52 -5.16 13.22
C MET A 1 -11.03 -5.46 11.80
N GLU A 2 -12.35 -5.38 11.54
CA GLU A 2 -12.98 -5.61 10.23
C GLU A 2 -12.94 -4.39 9.27
N GLN A 3 -12.67 -3.20 9.81
CA GLN A 3 -12.76 -1.93 9.09
C GLN A 3 -11.63 -1.70 8.07
N ILE A 4 -10.39 -2.10 8.37
CA ILE A 4 -9.24 -1.87 7.47
C ILE A 4 -9.32 -2.73 6.21
N SER A 5 -9.72 -4.00 6.34
CA SER A 5 -10.00 -4.88 5.20
C SER A 5 -11.20 -4.44 4.38
N ASN A 6 -12.13 -3.68 4.98
CA ASN A 6 -13.22 -3.06 4.24
C ASN A 6 -12.72 -1.86 3.44
N LEU A 7 -11.81 -1.03 3.99
CA LEU A 7 -11.22 0.12 3.30
C LEU A 7 -10.39 -0.25 2.07
N SER A 8 -9.80 -1.46 2.02
CA SER A 8 -9.11 -1.96 0.83
C SER A 8 -10.07 -2.47 -0.25
N LYS A 9 -11.37 -2.63 0.02
CA LYS A 9 -12.34 -3.09 -0.99
C LYS A 9 -12.60 -2.00 -2.04
N PRO A 10 -12.79 -2.36 -3.32
CA PRO A 10 -13.04 -1.42 -4.41
C PRO A 10 -14.16 -0.39 -4.17
N LYS A 11 -15.22 -0.80 -3.45
CA LYS A 11 -16.38 0.06 -3.13
C LYS A 11 -16.02 1.24 -2.22
N TYR A 12 -15.02 1.10 -1.36
CA TYR A 12 -14.57 2.19 -0.49
C TYR A 12 -13.47 3.03 -1.16
N LEU A 13 -12.82 2.51 -2.21
CA LEU A 13 -11.82 3.24 -2.98
C LEU A 13 -12.40 4.45 -3.70
N SER A 14 -13.59 4.34 -4.27
CA SER A 14 -14.28 5.47 -4.92
C SER A 14 -14.61 6.57 -3.91
N THR A 15 -15.01 6.19 -2.70
CA THR A 15 -15.29 7.11 -1.59
C THR A 15 -14.00 7.78 -1.08
N LEU A 16 -12.92 7.00 -0.92
CA LEU A 16 -11.60 7.51 -0.52
C LEU A 16 -11.06 8.48 -1.57
N LYS A 17 -11.14 8.11 -2.85
CA LYS A 17 -10.71 8.96 -3.97
C LYS A 17 -11.54 10.24 -4.04
N LEU A 18 -12.85 10.17 -3.81
CA LEU A 18 -13.72 11.35 -3.77
C LEU A 18 -13.41 12.25 -2.56
N PHE A 19 -13.20 11.67 -1.38
CA PHE A 19 -12.80 12.38 -0.17
C PHE A 19 -11.49 13.15 -0.38
N PHE A 20 -10.49 12.49 -0.94
CA PHE A 20 -9.23 13.15 -1.29
C PHE A 20 -9.41 14.18 -2.39
N LYS A 21 -10.18 13.90 -3.45
CA LYS A 21 -10.48 14.87 -4.51
C LYS A 21 -11.14 16.14 -3.95
N ASN A 22 -12.04 15.99 -2.98
CA ASN A 22 -12.71 17.13 -2.34
C ASN A 22 -11.78 17.90 -1.39
N LEU A 23 -10.92 17.22 -0.63
CA LEU A 23 -9.90 17.86 0.23
C LEU A 23 -8.76 18.51 -0.56
N SER A 24 -8.56 18.08 -1.81
CA SER A 24 -7.38 18.40 -2.59
C SER A 24 -7.31 19.81 -3.20
N ASN A 25 -8.23 20.70 -2.83
CA ASN A 25 -8.12 22.13 -3.11
C ASN A 25 -7.44 22.93 -1.98
N GLU A 26 -7.20 22.32 -0.81
CA GLU A 26 -6.70 23.04 0.38
C GLU A 26 -5.31 22.60 0.86
N PHE A 27 -4.71 21.56 0.28
CA PHE A 27 -3.39 21.11 0.73
C PHE A 27 -2.27 22.04 0.26
N SER A 28 -1.53 22.60 1.21
CA SER A 28 -0.31 23.33 0.93
C SER A 28 0.77 22.41 0.35
N SER A 29 1.72 22.98 -0.40
CA SER A 29 2.88 22.26 -0.92
C SER A 29 3.69 21.57 0.18
N GLN A 30 3.77 22.17 1.37
CA GLN A 30 4.46 21.59 2.52
C GLN A 30 3.76 20.31 3.00
N VAL A 31 2.43 20.34 3.14
CA VAL A 31 1.65 19.17 3.56
C VAL A 31 1.78 18.03 2.56
N LEU A 32 1.76 18.33 1.25
CA LEU A 32 1.97 17.33 0.20
C LEU A 32 3.37 16.72 0.25
N ARG A 33 4.40 17.54 0.43
CA ARG A 33 5.78 17.09 0.59
C ARG A 33 5.93 16.17 1.79
N ASP A 34 5.46 16.60 2.95
CA ASP A 34 5.62 15.85 4.20
C ASP A 34 4.81 14.55 4.18
N SER A 35 3.63 14.58 3.56
CA SER A 35 2.84 13.36 3.26
C SER A 35 3.59 12.41 2.34
N LEU A 36 4.21 12.91 1.27
CA LEU A 36 4.99 12.10 0.34
C LEU A 36 6.18 11.44 1.04
N VAL A 37 6.91 12.17 1.87
CA VAL A 37 8.03 11.65 2.66
C VAL A 37 7.55 10.52 3.56
N ARG A 38 6.44 10.73 4.28
CA ARG A 38 5.90 9.72 5.20
C ARG A 38 5.38 8.47 4.48
N LEU A 39 4.78 8.63 3.31
CA LEU A 39 4.27 7.52 2.51
C LEU A 39 5.39 6.79 1.75
N ALA A 40 6.55 7.42 1.54
CA ALA A 40 7.72 6.76 0.99
C ALA A 40 8.41 5.84 2.02
N ASP A 41 8.21 6.03 3.32
CA ASP A 41 8.86 5.21 4.35
C ASP A 41 8.33 3.75 4.34
N PRO A 42 9.18 2.76 4.02
CA PRO A 42 8.77 1.35 4.00
C PRO A 42 8.89 0.67 5.37
N THR A 43 9.48 1.33 6.38
CA THR A 43 9.76 0.77 7.71
C THR A 43 8.54 0.09 8.38
N PRO A 44 7.30 0.60 8.27
CA PRO A 44 6.13 -0.02 8.88
C PRO A 44 5.74 -1.40 8.29
N PHE A 45 6.38 -1.85 7.21
CA PHE A 45 6.07 -3.09 6.49
C PHE A 45 7.13 -4.18 6.71
N ASP A 46 7.49 -4.41 7.97
CA ASP A 46 8.47 -5.42 8.40
C ASP A 46 7.88 -6.83 8.59
N HIS A 47 6.56 -6.99 8.43
CA HIS A 47 5.84 -8.24 8.65
C HIS A 47 4.93 -8.66 7.48
N TYR A 48 4.87 -9.96 7.21
CA TYR A 48 4.16 -10.55 6.06
C TYR A 48 2.93 -11.36 6.49
N SER A 49 1.73 -10.82 6.21
CA SER A 49 0.45 -11.48 6.42
C SER A 49 -0.59 -10.98 5.41
N ARG A 50 -1.74 -11.67 5.33
CA ARG A 50 -2.88 -11.19 4.53
C ARG A 50 -3.35 -9.79 4.97
N LYS A 51 -3.27 -9.49 6.27
CA LYS A 51 -3.61 -8.16 6.80
C LYS A 51 -2.60 -7.10 6.37
N SER A 52 -1.29 -7.39 6.44
CA SER A 52 -0.27 -6.43 5.98
C SER A 52 -0.33 -6.20 4.47
N MET A 53 -0.74 -7.19 3.67
CA MET A 53 -1.03 -7.01 2.24
C MET A 53 -2.15 -5.98 1.99
N ALA A 54 -3.27 -6.07 2.71
CA ALA A 54 -4.35 -5.10 2.58
C ALA A 54 -3.95 -3.68 3.03
N ILE A 55 -3.12 -3.58 4.08
CA ILE A 55 -2.56 -2.31 4.54
C ILE A 55 -1.59 -1.72 3.50
N LEU A 56 -0.73 -2.56 2.91
CA LEU A 56 0.21 -2.16 1.86
C LEU A 56 -0.54 -1.63 0.63
N GLU A 57 -1.59 -2.31 0.21
CA GLU A 57 -2.41 -1.86 -0.91
C GLU A 57 -3.03 -0.49 -0.61
N LEU A 58 -3.62 -0.30 0.57
CA LEU A 58 -4.19 0.99 0.97
C LEU A 58 -3.11 2.08 1.00
N HIS A 59 -1.93 1.79 1.54
CA HIS A 59 -0.80 2.71 1.62
C HIS A 59 -0.32 3.15 0.22
N LEU A 60 -0.14 2.21 -0.71
CA LEU A 60 0.26 2.52 -2.09
C LEU A 60 -0.77 3.37 -2.82
N ARG A 61 -2.07 3.14 -2.57
CA ARG A 61 -3.14 3.96 -3.15
C ARG A 61 -3.14 5.39 -2.60
N MET A 62 -2.90 5.55 -1.30
CA MET A 62 -2.72 6.87 -0.69
C MET A 62 -1.51 7.60 -1.27
N TRP A 63 -0.40 6.86 -1.46
CA TRP A 63 0.81 7.39 -2.06
C TRP A 63 0.60 7.84 -3.51
N GLN A 64 -0.13 7.05 -4.31
CA GLN A 64 -0.55 7.41 -5.66
C GLN A 64 -1.35 8.72 -5.68
N ILE A 65 -2.32 8.89 -4.77
CA ILE A 65 -3.15 10.10 -4.71
C ILE A 65 -2.29 11.35 -4.42
N VAL A 66 -1.33 11.24 -3.50
CA VAL A 66 -0.40 12.35 -3.19
C VAL A 66 0.48 12.68 -4.40
N LEU A 67 1.01 11.67 -5.10
CA LEU A 67 1.80 11.85 -6.31
C LEU A 67 1.01 12.49 -7.45
N GLU A 68 -0.21 12.02 -7.72
CA GLU A 68 -1.13 12.61 -8.70
C GLU A 68 -1.33 14.11 -8.43
N ARG A 69 -1.42 14.50 -7.15
CA ARG A 69 -1.62 15.90 -6.78
C ARG A 69 -0.39 16.77 -6.92
N ILE A 70 0.78 16.24 -6.57
CA ILE A 70 2.06 16.90 -6.80
C ILE A 70 2.25 17.16 -8.29
N CYS A 71 1.92 16.18 -9.15
CA CYS A 71 1.93 16.34 -10.60
C CYS A 71 0.92 17.40 -11.08
N PHE A 72 -0.31 17.38 -10.56
CA PHE A 72 -1.35 18.35 -10.92
C PHE A 72 -0.97 19.80 -10.58
N LEU A 73 -0.32 20.01 -9.43
CA LEU A 73 0.17 21.33 -9.01
C LEU A 73 1.51 21.73 -9.65
N LEU A 74 2.06 20.89 -10.53
CA LEU A 74 3.37 21.08 -11.15
C LEU A 74 4.50 21.35 -10.13
N MET A 75 4.38 20.76 -8.94
CA MET A 75 5.30 20.99 -7.84
C MET A 75 6.65 20.30 -8.14
N ARG A 76 7.73 21.08 -8.13
CA ARG A 76 9.09 20.55 -8.35
C ARG A 76 9.65 19.94 -7.08
N LEU A 77 9.80 18.62 -7.08
CA LEU A 77 10.49 17.89 -6.02
C LEU A 77 12.01 18.06 -6.14
N SER A 78 12.73 18.08 -5.00
CA SER A 78 14.20 18.05 -5.00
C SER A 78 14.71 16.74 -5.61
N ARG A 79 15.95 16.72 -6.09
CA ARG A 79 16.57 15.51 -6.63
C ARG A 79 16.55 14.36 -5.61
N GLU A 80 17.00 14.65 -4.40
CA GLU A 80 17.04 13.70 -3.28
C GLU A 80 15.66 13.09 -2.98
N LEU A 81 14.61 13.93 -2.93
CA LEU A 81 13.25 13.44 -2.65
C LEU A 81 12.73 12.53 -3.76
N ARG A 82 13.02 12.85 -5.04
CA ARG A 82 12.64 11.98 -6.16
C ARG A 82 13.37 10.64 -6.10
N GLU A 83 14.68 10.66 -5.86
CA GLU A 83 15.49 9.45 -5.74
C GLU A 83 15.00 8.55 -4.60
N ASN A 84 14.66 9.14 -3.44
CA ASN A 84 14.06 8.42 -2.33
C ASN A 84 12.70 7.80 -2.69
N VAL A 85 11.83 8.53 -3.40
CA VAL A 85 10.54 8.02 -3.87
C VAL A 85 10.72 6.83 -4.82
N TYR A 86 11.66 6.90 -5.76
CA TYR A 86 11.95 5.78 -6.67
C TYR A 86 12.53 4.57 -5.95
N TYR A 87 13.46 4.79 -5.03
CA TYR A 87 14.02 3.72 -4.19
C TYR A 87 12.91 3.02 -3.39
N SER A 88 12.05 3.80 -2.74
CA SER A 88 10.95 3.29 -1.93
C SER A 88 9.96 2.47 -2.76
N LEU A 89 9.70 2.86 -4.02
CA LEU A 89 8.83 2.09 -4.92
C LEU A 89 9.39 0.69 -5.19
N ALA A 90 10.71 0.58 -5.41
CA ALA A 90 11.37 -0.71 -5.57
C ALA A 90 11.27 -1.56 -4.30
N VAL A 91 11.43 -0.94 -3.13
CA VAL A 91 11.28 -1.62 -1.83
C VAL A 91 9.84 -2.12 -1.62
N PHE A 92 8.83 -1.31 -1.92
CA PHE A 92 7.43 -1.74 -1.82
C PHE A 92 7.07 -2.88 -2.79
N ALA A 93 7.62 -2.87 -4.00
CA ALA A 93 7.45 -3.99 -4.94
C ALA A 93 8.04 -5.29 -4.37
N GLU A 94 9.18 -5.21 -3.70
CA GLU A 94 9.80 -6.37 -3.04
C GLU A 94 8.99 -6.85 -1.83
N ILE A 95 8.49 -5.93 -1.00
CA ILE A 95 7.59 -6.26 0.12
C ILE A 95 6.33 -6.97 -0.41
N HIS A 96 5.70 -6.44 -1.46
CA HIS A 96 4.54 -7.06 -2.08
C HIS A 96 4.86 -8.50 -2.55
N ARG A 97 5.97 -8.68 -3.27
CA ARG A 97 6.43 -10.00 -3.75
C ARG A 97 6.60 -10.99 -2.60
N LYS A 98 7.32 -10.59 -1.53
CA LYS A 98 7.52 -11.44 -0.33
C LYS A 98 6.20 -11.78 0.36
N THR A 99 5.31 -10.79 0.51
CA THR A 99 4.01 -10.99 1.15
C THR A 99 3.15 -11.98 0.36
N THR A 100 3.10 -11.84 -0.97
CA THR A 100 2.37 -12.77 -1.85
C THR A 100 2.91 -14.18 -1.74
N ARG A 101 4.23 -14.35 -1.72
CA ARG A 101 4.85 -15.67 -1.56
C ARG A 101 4.46 -16.33 -0.24
N VAL A 102 4.58 -15.62 0.88
CA VAL A 102 4.21 -16.13 2.21
C VAL A 102 2.73 -16.48 2.31
N VAL A 103 1.86 -15.66 1.71
CA VAL A 103 0.41 -15.94 1.69
C VAL A 103 0.11 -17.18 0.85
N GLN A 104 0.74 -17.34 -0.31
CA GLN A 104 0.56 -18.51 -1.16
C GLN A 104 1.08 -19.79 -0.49
N GLU A 105 2.29 -19.77 0.06
CA GLU A 105 2.86 -20.90 0.81
C GLU A 105 1.96 -21.34 1.96
N ARG A 106 1.36 -20.39 2.71
CA ARG A 106 0.38 -20.72 3.76
C ARG A 106 -0.86 -21.37 3.22
N VAL A 107 -1.40 -20.88 2.10
CA VAL A 107 -2.59 -21.44 1.45
C VAL A 107 -2.30 -22.87 0.98
N ASP A 108 -1.18 -23.09 0.30
CA ASP A 108 -0.77 -24.40 -0.21
C ASP A 108 -0.55 -25.41 0.93
N ASN A 109 0.08 -24.98 2.04
CA ASN A 109 0.27 -25.82 3.22
C ASN A 109 -1.07 -26.18 3.90
N ASN A 110 -2.03 -25.25 3.93
CA ASN A 110 -3.35 -25.52 4.49
C ASN A 110 -4.12 -26.55 3.65
N TYR A 111 -4.05 -26.45 2.32
CA TYR A 111 -4.63 -27.44 1.40
C TYR A 111 -3.99 -28.83 1.58
N ARG A 112 -2.66 -28.92 1.73
CA ARG A 112 -1.97 -30.21 1.97
C ARG A 112 -2.37 -30.82 3.32
N TYR A 113 -2.51 -29.98 4.36
CA TYR A 113 -2.97 -30.43 5.66
C TYR A 113 -4.40 -30.98 5.61
N GLU A 114 -5.33 -30.25 5.00
CA GLU A 114 -6.72 -30.71 4.81
C GLU A 114 -6.76 -32.02 4.00
N PHE A 115 -6.02 -32.09 2.88
CA PHE A 115 -5.94 -33.31 2.07
C PHE A 115 -5.45 -34.54 2.86
N ASN A 116 -4.41 -34.38 3.67
CA ASN A 116 -3.88 -35.46 4.51
C ASN A 116 -4.84 -35.88 5.63
N GLN A 117 -5.73 -34.99 6.10
CA GLN A 117 -6.78 -35.35 7.05
C GLN A 117 -7.92 -36.15 6.40
N PHE A 118 -8.26 -35.85 5.14
CA PHE A 118 -9.32 -36.56 4.42
C PHE A 118 -8.88 -37.89 3.80
N ASN A 119 -7.57 -38.07 3.56
CA ASN A 119 -7.01 -39.30 3.02
C ASN A 119 -5.77 -39.73 3.82
N PRO A 120 -5.95 -40.20 5.07
CA PRO A 120 -4.83 -40.73 5.86
C PRO A 120 -4.25 -41.95 5.16
N GLN A 121 -2.92 -41.99 5.03
CA GLN A 121 -2.18 -43.16 4.52
C GLN A 121 -2.28 -44.36 5.46
#